data_AF-Q741G6-F1
#
_entry.id   AF-Q741G6-F1
#
_cell.length_a   1.000
_cell.length_b   1.000
_cell.length_c   1.000
_cell.angle_alpha   90.00
_cell.angle_beta   90.00
_cell.angle_gamma   90.00
#
_symmetry.space_group_name_H-M   'P 1'
#
loop_
_entity.id
_entity.type
_entity.pdbx_description
1 polymer ?
#
loop_
_entity_poly.entity_id
_entity_poly.type
_entity_poly.pdbx_seq_one_letter_code
_entity_poly.pdbx_strand_id
1 'polypeptide(L)'
;MYDRNRASTRAARIVVGVSGGIAAYKACTVVRQLSEAGHSVRVIPTESALRFVGAATFEALSGQPVHTGVFDDVPEVPHVQLGKQADLVVVAPATADLLARAVHGRADDLLTATLLTARCPVLFAPAMHTEMWLHPATVDNVATLRRRGAVVLEPAAGRLTGTDSGSGRLPEAEEITTLAQLLLERHDALPYDLAGCKMVVTAGGTREPVDPVRFIGNRSSGKQGYAVARVAAQRGAEVTLIAGHTAGLIDPAGVEVVHVSSAEQLGNAVSKHAAEADVLVMAAAVADFRPARVAAAKIKKGVEAPTIELVRNDDVLAGAVRARAHGELPNLRAIVGFAAETGDANGDVLFHARAKLRNKGCDLLVVNAVGEGRAFEVDSNDGWLLAADGTESALQHGSKTLMASRIVDAIAAFLRGDGG
;
A
#
# COMPACT_ATOMS: atom_id res chain seq x y z
N MET A 1 30.03 8.46 10.70
CA MET A 1 29.30 7.60 11.65
C MET A 1 27.89 7.49 11.11
N TYR A 2 27.54 6.61 10.18
CA TYR A 2 27.50 5.13 10.28
C TYR A 2 26.88 4.63 11.58
N ASP A 3 25.56 4.41 11.56
CA ASP A 3 24.92 3.22 12.12
C ASP A 3 23.55 3.05 11.44
N ARG A 4 23.40 2.04 10.56
CA ARG A 4 22.90 0.69 10.85
C ARG A 4 21.47 0.68 11.38
N ASN A 5 20.52 0.74 10.45
CA ASN A 5 19.20 0.19 10.66
C ASN A 5 18.77 -0.64 9.44
N ARG A 6 19.64 -1.57 9.02
CA ARG A 6 19.27 -2.65 8.12
C ARG A 6 18.88 -3.83 8.99
N ALA A 7 17.58 -4.03 9.19
CA ALA A 7 17.08 -5.35 9.49
C ALA A 7 17.75 -6.31 8.50
N SER A 8 18.47 -7.30 9.01
CA SER A 8 19.27 -8.24 8.22
C SER A 8 18.33 -9.18 7.45
N THR A 9 17.69 -8.67 6.40
CA THR A 9 17.07 -9.51 5.38
C THR A 9 18.19 -10.01 4.49
N ARG A 10 18.36 -11.33 4.43
CA ARG A 10 19.24 -12.01 3.48
C ARG A 10 19.10 -11.37 2.10
N ALA A 11 20.22 -11.10 1.43
CA ALA A 11 20.23 -10.62 0.05
C ALA A 11 19.46 -11.61 -0.85
N ALA A 12 18.25 -11.24 -1.25
CA ALA A 12 17.42 -12.00 -2.17
C ALA A 12 17.91 -11.89 -3.61
N ARG A 13 17.67 -12.94 -4.41
CA ARG A 13 17.89 -12.96 -5.86
C ARG A 13 16.58 -12.59 -6.55
N ILE A 14 16.56 -11.43 -7.20
CA ILE A 14 15.36 -10.91 -7.86
C ILE A 14 15.58 -10.89 -9.37
N VAL A 15 14.67 -11.51 -10.11
CA VAL A 15 14.60 -11.35 -11.56
C VAL A 15 13.70 -10.16 -11.86
N VAL A 16 14.20 -9.19 -12.63
CA VAL A 16 13.40 -8.06 -13.15
C VAL A 16 13.18 -8.26 -14.64
N GLY A 17 11.99 -8.73 -15.01
CA GLY A 17 11.53 -8.82 -16.39
C GLY A 17 11.08 -7.46 -16.92
N VAL A 18 11.51 -7.09 -18.13
CA VAL A 18 11.13 -5.82 -18.76
C VAL A 18 10.52 -6.07 -20.14
N SER A 19 9.26 -5.70 -20.34
CA SER A 19 8.59 -5.81 -21.64
C SER A 19 8.59 -4.50 -22.44
N GLY A 20 8.36 -4.58 -23.75
CA GLY A 20 8.44 -3.46 -24.68
C GLY A 20 7.27 -2.48 -24.60
N GLY A 21 7.27 -1.62 -23.58
CA GLY A 21 6.34 -0.50 -23.46
C GLY A 21 7.09 0.79 -23.13
N ILE A 22 6.45 1.94 -23.38
CA ILE A 22 7.03 3.26 -23.12
C ILE A 22 7.53 3.43 -21.67
N ALA A 23 6.91 2.74 -20.72
CA ALA A 23 7.30 2.78 -19.31
C ALA A 23 8.57 1.97 -18.98
N ALA A 24 9.24 1.34 -19.95
CA ALA A 24 10.47 0.57 -19.72
C ALA A 24 11.57 1.38 -19.01
N TYR A 25 11.67 2.69 -19.27
CA TYR A 25 12.64 3.55 -18.58
C TYR A 25 12.38 3.68 -17.07
N LYS A 26 11.13 3.52 -16.60
CA LYS A 26 10.81 3.52 -15.17
C LYS A 26 11.32 2.26 -14.47
N ALA A 27 11.45 1.15 -15.20
CA ALA A 27 12.03 -0.09 -14.69
C ALA A 27 13.49 0.10 -14.25
N CYS A 28 14.23 1.04 -14.86
CA CYS A 28 15.58 1.40 -14.43
C CYS A 28 15.63 1.83 -12.95
N THR A 29 14.64 2.61 -12.50
CA THR A 29 14.55 3.06 -11.11
C THR A 29 14.16 1.90 -10.19
N VAL A 30 13.29 0.98 -10.64
CA VAL A 30 12.96 -0.26 -9.91
C VAL A 30 14.23 -1.10 -9.69
N VAL A 31 15.00 -1.36 -10.75
CA VAL A 31 16.27 -2.09 -10.66
C VAL A 31 17.22 -1.42 -9.68
N ARG A 32 17.41 -0.10 -9.81
CA ARG A 32 18.29 0.67 -8.92
C ARG A 32 17.87 0.56 -7.46
N GLN A 33 16.59 0.78 -7.15
CA GLN A 33 16.08 0.74 -5.77
C GLN A 33 16.22 -0.66 -5.13
N LEU A 34 15.99 -1.73 -5.90
CA LEU A 34 16.19 -3.10 -5.41
C LEU A 34 17.67 -3.42 -5.17
N SER A 35 18.56 -2.99 -6.07
CA SER A 35 20.01 -3.12 -5.90
C SER A 35 20.52 -2.32 -4.69
N GLU A 36 20.06 -1.07 -4.51
CA GLU A 36 20.40 -0.21 -3.36
C GLU A 36 19.89 -0.78 -2.03
N ALA A 37 18.78 -1.52 -2.05
CA ALA A 37 18.29 -2.28 -0.91
C ALA A 37 19.18 -3.50 -0.56
N GLY A 38 20.15 -3.84 -1.40
CA GLY A 38 21.11 -4.93 -1.18
C GLY A 38 20.72 -6.27 -1.80
N HIS A 39 19.72 -6.29 -2.70
CA HIS A 39 19.34 -7.49 -3.43
C HIS A 39 20.24 -7.72 -4.65
N SER A 40 20.40 -8.98 -5.05
CA SER A 40 21.03 -9.35 -6.32
C SER A 40 19.97 -9.31 -7.41
N VAL A 41 20.10 -8.37 -8.35
CA VAL A 41 19.10 -8.15 -9.40
C VAL A 41 19.61 -8.68 -10.74
N ARG A 42 18.84 -9.55 -11.40
CA ARG A 42 19.10 -10.00 -12.78
C ARG A 42 18.00 -9.45 -13.68
N VAL A 43 18.36 -8.63 -14.65
CA VAL A 43 17.39 -8.06 -15.60
C VAL A 43 17.23 -8.98 -16.81
N ILE A 44 16.00 -9.31 -17.16
CA ILE A 44 15.66 -10.11 -18.35
C ILE A 44 14.67 -9.31 -19.22
N PRO A 45 15.16 -8.46 -20.14
CA PRO A 45 14.31 -7.75 -21.06
C PRO A 45 13.78 -8.69 -22.14
N THR A 46 12.64 -8.34 -22.73
CA THR A 46 12.25 -8.85 -24.06
C THR A 46 13.05 -8.11 -25.13
N GLU A 47 13.18 -8.68 -26.33
CA GLU A 47 13.77 -7.98 -27.49
C GLU A 47 13.13 -6.62 -27.75
N SER A 48 11.81 -6.53 -27.62
CA SER A 48 11.07 -5.27 -27.80
C SER A 48 11.40 -4.21 -26.74
N ALA A 49 11.76 -4.61 -25.52
CA ALA A 49 12.16 -3.69 -24.46
C ALA A 49 13.51 -3.02 -24.74
N LEU A 50 14.41 -3.72 -25.43
CA LEU A 50 15.73 -3.18 -25.82
C LEU A 50 15.63 -2.04 -26.83
N ARG A 51 14.48 -1.88 -27.51
CA ARG A 51 14.19 -0.72 -28.37
C ARG A 51 13.84 0.55 -27.58
N PHE A 52 13.50 0.42 -26.30
CA PHE A 52 13.21 1.55 -25.41
C PHE A 52 14.39 1.87 -24.49
N VAL A 53 15.02 0.85 -23.91
CA VAL A 53 16.16 0.99 -23.01
C VAL A 53 17.21 -0.05 -23.39
N GLY A 54 18.42 0.41 -23.74
CA GLY A 54 19.51 -0.49 -24.15
C GLY A 54 20.03 -1.36 -23.02
N ALA A 55 20.54 -2.55 -23.36
CA ALA A 55 21.05 -3.54 -22.40
C ALA A 55 22.13 -2.96 -21.47
N ALA A 56 23.02 -2.10 -21.98
CA ALA A 56 24.09 -1.46 -21.22
C ALA A 56 23.57 -0.68 -19.99
N THR A 57 22.38 -0.07 -20.06
CA THR A 57 21.78 0.60 -18.90
C THR A 57 21.41 -0.41 -17.82
N PHE A 58 20.80 -1.54 -18.20
CA PHE A 58 20.41 -2.57 -17.25
C PHE A 58 21.62 -3.29 -16.66
N GLU A 59 22.66 -3.55 -17.45
CA GLU A 59 23.93 -4.12 -16.97
C GLU A 59 24.59 -3.19 -15.95
N ALA A 60 24.68 -1.90 -16.24
CA ALA A 60 25.28 -0.92 -15.33
C ALA A 60 24.50 -0.77 -14.01
N LEU A 61 23.17 -0.80 -14.06
CA LEU A 61 22.32 -0.64 -12.87
C LEU A 61 22.24 -1.90 -12.01
N SER A 62 22.32 -3.07 -12.62
CA SER A 62 22.22 -4.37 -11.92
C SER A 62 23.57 -4.97 -11.54
N GLY A 63 24.64 -4.61 -12.25
CA GLY A 63 25.95 -5.24 -12.13
C GLY A 63 25.98 -6.68 -12.65
N GLN A 64 25.01 -7.08 -13.48
CA GLN A 64 24.83 -8.45 -13.98
C GLN A 64 24.65 -8.45 -15.51
N PRO A 65 25.09 -9.50 -16.22
CA PRO A 65 24.82 -9.67 -17.65
C PRO A 65 23.32 -9.63 -17.99
N VAL A 66 23.00 -9.12 -19.17
CA VAL A 66 21.62 -8.98 -19.66
C VAL A 66 21.45 -9.74 -20.97
N HIS A 67 20.55 -10.72 -20.97
CA HIS A 67 20.23 -11.55 -22.13
C HIS A 67 18.71 -11.60 -22.36
N THR A 68 18.33 -11.78 -23.61
CA THR A 68 16.93 -11.90 -24.07
C THR A 68 16.61 -13.32 -24.51
N GLY A 69 17.59 -14.08 -25.01
CA GLY A 69 17.43 -15.40 -25.60
C GLY A 69 17.75 -16.55 -24.65
N VAL A 70 17.09 -17.69 -24.86
CA VAL A 70 17.39 -18.94 -24.11
C VAL A 70 18.69 -19.63 -24.55
N PHE A 71 19.22 -19.21 -25.71
CA PHE A 71 20.44 -19.75 -26.32
C PHE A 71 21.70 -18.95 -25.95
N ASP A 72 21.54 -17.89 -25.15
CA ASP A 72 22.67 -17.16 -24.59
C ASP A 72 23.22 -17.94 -23.39
N ASP A 73 24.54 -18.12 -23.36
CA ASP A 73 25.29 -18.79 -22.29
C ASP A 73 24.78 -20.20 -21.91
N VAL A 74 24.46 -21.00 -22.93
CA VAL A 74 23.90 -22.37 -22.79
C VAL A 74 24.60 -23.25 -21.75
N PRO A 75 25.95 -23.24 -21.60
CA PRO A 75 26.62 -24.07 -20.57
C PRO A 75 26.16 -23.79 -19.14
N GLU A 76 25.75 -22.56 -18.81
CA GLU A 76 25.20 -22.21 -17.49
C GLU A 76 23.71 -22.57 -17.33
N VAL A 77 23.05 -22.99 -18.41
CA VAL A 77 21.62 -23.29 -18.50
C VAL A 77 20.72 -22.16 -17.92
N PRO A 78 20.89 -20.89 -18.34
CA PRO A 78 20.21 -19.75 -17.70
C PRO A 78 18.68 -19.83 -17.76
N HIS A 79 18.13 -20.36 -18.85
CA HIS A 79 16.68 -20.50 -19.09
C HIS A 79 15.96 -21.38 -18.04
N VAL A 80 16.70 -22.19 -17.26
CA VAL A 80 16.16 -22.91 -16.11
C VAL A 80 16.68 -22.35 -14.79
N GLN A 81 17.98 -22.04 -14.70
CA GLN A 81 18.62 -21.64 -13.45
C GLN A 81 18.07 -20.32 -12.91
N LEU A 82 17.82 -19.33 -13.77
CA LEU A 82 17.34 -18.02 -13.33
C LEU A 82 15.99 -18.12 -12.62
N GLY A 83 15.06 -18.92 -13.15
CA GLY A 83 13.76 -19.13 -12.50
C GLY A 83 13.85 -19.98 -11.24
N LYS A 84 14.66 -21.05 -11.24
CA LYS A 84 14.83 -21.92 -10.05
C LYS A 84 15.47 -21.20 -8.86
N GLN A 85 16.34 -20.24 -9.13
CA GLN A 85 17.12 -19.54 -8.11
C GLN A 85 16.49 -18.24 -7.65
N ALA A 86 15.59 -17.65 -8.44
CA ALA A 86 14.90 -16.42 -8.05
C ALA A 86 14.11 -16.62 -6.74
N ASP A 87 14.28 -15.69 -5.82
CA ASP A 87 13.45 -15.55 -4.62
C ASP A 87 12.19 -14.69 -4.92
N LEU A 88 12.21 -13.91 -6.01
CA LEU A 88 11.08 -13.14 -6.56
C LEU A 88 11.29 -12.88 -8.06
N VAL A 89 10.22 -12.90 -8.85
CA VAL A 89 10.19 -12.35 -10.21
C VAL A 89 9.29 -11.11 -10.24
N VAL A 90 9.82 -9.98 -10.69
CA VAL A 90 9.07 -8.73 -10.93
C VAL A 90 9.07 -8.44 -12.42
N VAL A 91 7.91 -8.21 -13.02
CA VAL A 91 7.78 -7.82 -14.43
C VAL A 91 7.25 -6.40 -14.51
N ALA A 92 8.11 -5.45 -14.89
CA ALA A 92 7.79 -4.02 -14.91
C ALA A 92 8.48 -3.32 -16.11
N PRO A 93 7.73 -2.70 -17.04
CA PRO A 93 6.30 -2.90 -17.24
C PRO A 93 6.00 -4.33 -17.72
N ALA A 94 4.78 -4.80 -17.44
CA ALA A 94 4.16 -5.95 -18.09
C ALA A 94 3.16 -5.45 -19.15
N THR A 95 3.52 -5.56 -20.44
CA THR A 95 2.63 -5.20 -21.55
C THR A 95 1.53 -6.23 -21.74
N ALA A 96 0.45 -5.86 -22.43
CA ALA A 96 -0.62 -6.79 -22.79
C ALA A 96 -0.11 -8.03 -23.54
N ASP A 97 0.88 -7.85 -24.44
CA ASP A 97 1.55 -8.95 -25.14
C ASP A 97 2.21 -9.93 -24.16
N LEU A 98 3.01 -9.44 -23.23
CA LEU A 98 3.71 -10.31 -22.28
C LEU A 98 2.73 -11.02 -21.34
N LEU A 99 1.66 -10.35 -20.87
CA LEU A 99 0.61 -10.97 -20.09
C LEU A 99 -0.06 -12.11 -20.87
N ALA A 100 -0.39 -11.88 -22.14
CA ALA A 100 -0.96 -12.92 -23.00
C ALA A 100 0.00 -14.10 -23.19
N ARG A 101 1.30 -13.85 -23.44
CA ARG A 101 2.31 -14.91 -23.58
C ARG A 101 2.47 -15.73 -22.29
N ALA A 102 2.49 -15.08 -21.14
CA ALA A 102 2.53 -15.75 -19.84
C ALA A 102 1.29 -16.62 -19.59
N VAL A 103 0.10 -16.14 -19.96
CA VAL A 103 -1.15 -16.92 -19.84
C VAL A 103 -1.15 -18.15 -20.75
N HIS A 104 -0.68 -18.02 -21.97
CA HIS A 104 -0.61 -19.14 -22.93
C HIS A 104 0.56 -20.09 -22.64
N GLY A 105 1.42 -19.79 -21.66
CA GLY A 105 2.56 -20.63 -21.31
C GLY A 105 3.61 -20.67 -22.43
N ARG A 106 3.81 -19.56 -23.13
CA ARG A 106 4.92 -19.43 -24.09
C ARG A 106 6.26 -19.49 -23.35
N ALA A 107 7.29 -19.95 -24.04
CA ALA A 107 8.66 -20.05 -23.55
C ALA A 107 9.65 -19.73 -24.67
N ASP A 108 9.30 -18.74 -25.49
CA ASP A 108 9.96 -18.39 -26.74
C ASP A 108 11.02 -17.29 -26.59
N ASP A 109 11.13 -16.70 -25.40
CA ASP A 109 12.25 -15.86 -24.98
C ASP A 109 12.68 -16.22 -23.55
N LEU A 110 13.81 -15.66 -23.09
CA LEU A 110 14.36 -15.96 -21.78
C LEU A 110 13.41 -15.57 -20.65
N LEU A 111 12.66 -14.48 -20.80
CA LEU A 111 11.72 -14.01 -19.76
C LEU A 111 10.55 -14.97 -19.59
N THR A 112 9.88 -15.35 -20.67
CA THR A 112 8.74 -16.27 -20.62
C THR A 112 9.14 -17.69 -20.24
N ALA A 113 10.32 -18.16 -20.67
CA ALA A 113 10.91 -19.41 -20.16
C ALA A 113 11.19 -19.34 -18.65
N THR A 114 11.72 -18.22 -18.16
CA THR A 114 11.95 -17.98 -16.72
C THR A 114 10.64 -18.00 -15.93
N LEU A 115 9.56 -17.41 -16.46
CA LEU A 115 8.25 -17.43 -15.81
C LEU A 115 7.68 -18.85 -15.62
N LEU A 116 7.92 -19.77 -16.55
CA LEU A 116 7.50 -21.18 -16.39
C LEU A 116 8.37 -21.97 -15.40
N THR A 117 9.64 -21.59 -15.26
CA THR A 117 10.58 -22.29 -14.37
C THR A 117 10.56 -21.76 -12.94
N ALA A 118 10.13 -20.50 -12.73
CA ALA A 118 9.99 -19.91 -11.42
C ALA A 118 9.04 -20.70 -10.50
N ARG A 119 9.40 -20.77 -9.22
CA ARG A 119 8.56 -21.33 -8.12
C ARG A 119 8.38 -20.35 -6.97
N CYS A 120 9.04 -19.20 -7.05
CA CYS A 120 8.88 -18.07 -6.14
C CYS A 120 7.67 -17.21 -6.54
N PRO A 121 7.31 -16.18 -5.73
CA PRO A 121 6.28 -15.23 -6.09
C PRO A 121 6.58 -14.54 -7.42
N VAL A 122 5.53 -14.28 -8.20
CA VAL A 122 5.61 -13.56 -9.47
C VAL A 122 4.72 -12.33 -9.39
N LEU A 123 5.32 -11.16 -9.56
CA LEU A 123 4.67 -9.85 -9.51
C LEU A 123 4.69 -9.20 -10.90
N PHE A 124 3.53 -9.02 -11.51
CA PHE A 124 3.37 -8.22 -12.73
C PHE A 124 2.90 -6.81 -12.37
N ALA A 125 3.58 -5.80 -12.93
CA ALA A 125 3.19 -4.40 -12.89
C ALA A 125 2.75 -3.97 -14.30
N PRO A 126 1.46 -4.03 -14.64
CA PRO A 126 0.97 -3.74 -15.98
C PRO A 126 1.19 -2.29 -16.39
N ALA A 127 1.45 -2.07 -17.68
CA ALA A 127 1.41 -0.72 -18.27
C ALA A 127 0.98 -0.78 -19.74
N MET A 128 -0.08 -0.06 -20.08
CA MET A 128 -0.68 0.02 -21.41
C MET A 128 -1.72 1.15 -21.48
N HIS A 129 -2.23 1.46 -22.67
CA HIS A 129 -3.37 2.37 -22.82
C HIS A 129 -4.63 1.81 -22.17
N THR A 130 -5.54 2.68 -21.74
CA THR A 130 -6.78 2.33 -21.05
C THR A 130 -7.62 1.33 -21.84
N GLU A 131 -7.71 1.51 -23.15
CA GLU A 131 -8.45 0.64 -24.07
C GLU A 131 -7.85 -0.78 -24.09
N MET A 132 -6.53 -0.90 -24.03
CA MET A 132 -5.86 -2.20 -23.93
C MET A 132 -6.08 -2.84 -22.56
N TRP A 133 -6.04 -2.05 -21.48
CA TRP A 133 -6.26 -2.54 -20.11
C TRP A 133 -7.67 -3.07 -19.93
N LEU A 134 -8.67 -2.35 -20.43
CA LEU A 134 -10.08 -2.70 -20.33
C LEU A 134 -10.54 -3.69 -21.41
N HIS A 135 -9.67 -4.06 -22.36
CA HIS A 135 -10.02 -5.03 -23.41
C HIS A 135 -10.32 -6.39 -22.77
N PRO A 136 -11.41 -7.09 -23.16
CA PRO A 136 -11.82 -8.35 -22.55
C PRO A 136 -10.69 -9.40 -22.49
N ALA A 137 -9.91 -9.55 -23.56
CA ALA A 137 -8.77 -10.46 -23.58
C ALA A 137 -7.71 -10.13 -22.52
N THR A 138 -7.44 -8.85 -22.25
CA THR A 138 -6.47 -8.44 -21.21
C THR A 138 -7.05 -8.74 -19.83
N VAL A 139 -8.32 -8.40 -19.60
CA VAL A 139 -9.00 -8.68 -18.34
C VAL A 139 -9.02 -10.18 -18.03
N ASP A 140 -9.35 -11.02 -19.01
CA ASP A 140 -9.33 -12.48 -18.89
C ASP A 140 -7.92 -13.04 -18.61
N ASN A 141 -6.91 -12.43 -19.24
CA ASN A 141 -5.50 -12.79 -19.00
C ASN A 141 -5.08 -12.45 -17.56
N VAL A 142 -5.38 -11.24 -17.10
CA VAL A 142 -5.10 -10.78 -15.73
C VAL A 142 -5.80 -11.69 -14.71
N ALA A 143 -7.10 -11.98 -14.92
CA ALA A 143 -7.85 -12.89 -14.07
C ALA A 143 -7.24 -14.30 -14.05
N THR A 144 -6.77 -14.79 -15.20
CA THR A 144 -6.11 -16.11 -15.31
C THR A 144 -4.77 -16.14 -14.58
N LEU A 145 -3.95 -15.09 -14.67
CA LEU A 145 -2.69 -14.99 -13.93
C LEU A 145 -2.92 -14.94 -12.42
N ARG A 146 -3.88 -14.13 -11.96
CA ARG A 146 -4.28 -14.06 -10.54
C ARG A 146 -4.76 -15.41 -10.03
N ARG A 147 -5.63 -16.10 -10.78
CA ARG A 147 -6.09 -17.47 -10.46
C ARG A 147 -4.93 -18.48 -10.37
N ARG A 148 -3.87 -18.30 -11.16
CA ARG A 148 -2.67 -19.15 -11.14
C ARG A 148 -1.67 -18.78 -10.03
N GLY A 149 -2.00 -17.81 -9.18
CA GLY A 149 -1.20 -17.42 -8.02
C GLY A 149 -0.19 -16.30 -8.27
N ALA A 150 -0.17 -15.70 -9.47
CA ALA A 150 0.64 -14.50 -9.70
C ALA A 150 -0.06 -13.26 -9.12
N VAL A 151 0.73 -12.32 -8.60
CA VAL A 151 0.22 -11.00 -8.24
C VAL A 151 0.26 -10.13 -9.49
N VAL A 152 -0.89 -9.58 -9.89
CA VAL A 152 -0.99 -8.62 -10.99
C VAL A 152 -1.52 -7.32 -10.41
N LEU A 153 -0.67 -6.30 -10.37
CA LEU A 153 -1.02 -5.00 -9.78
C LEU A 153 -2.13 -4.32 -10.57
N GLU A 154 -3.02 -3.63 -9.87
CA GLU A 154 -3.87 -2.60 -10.48
C GLU A 154 -2.97 -1.43 -10.90
N PRO A 155 -3.07 -0.97 -12.16
CA PRO A 155 -2.25 0.12 -12.65
C PRO A 155 -2.67 1.45 -12.02
N ALA A 156 -1.78 2.43 -12.07
CA ALA A 156 -2.14 3.80 -11.71
C ALA A 156 -3.09 4.40 -12.76
N ALA A 157 -3.88 5.38 -12.32
CA ALA A 157 -4.66 6.24 -13.20
C ALA A 157 -3.94 7.58 -13.39
N GLY A 158 -4.08 8.18 -14.57
CA GLY A 158 -3.57 9.51 -14.86
C GLY A 158 -3.20 9.66 -16.32
N ARG A 159 -2.41 10.71 -16.62
CA ARG A 159 -1.92 10.94 -17.99
C ARG A 159 -1.01 9.78 -18.44
N LEU A 160 -1.31 9.21 -19.60
CA LEU A 160 -0.56 8.11 -20.21
C LEU A 160 0.47 8.66 -21.20
N THR A 161 0.01 9.02 -22.40
CA THR A 161 0.79 9.68 -23.46
C THR A 161 -0.08 10.74 -24.12
N GLY A 162 0.46 11.93 -24.42
CA GLY A 162 -0.32 13.00 -25.06
C GLY A 162 -1.42 13.55 -24.14
N THR A 163 -2.65 13.65 -24.67
CA THR A 163 -3.84 14.15 -23.97
C THR A 163 -4.62 13.09 -23.19
N ASP A 164 -4.32 11.81 -23.41
CA ASP A 164 -5.12 10.71 -22.86
C ASP A 164 -4.86 10.48 -21.37
N SER A 165 -5.94 10.25 -20.62
CA SER A 165 -5.91 9.93 -19.21
C SER A 165 -6.82 8.76 -18.88
N GLY A 166 -6.36 7.85 -18.03
CA GLY A 166 -7.15 6.72 -17.55
C GLY A 166 -6.28 5.71 -16.82
N SER A 167 -6.88 4.56 -16.49
CA SER A 167 -6.18 3.43 -15.87
C SER A 167 -5.26 2.75 -16.89
N GLY A 168 -4.07 2.35 -16.46
CA GLY A 168 -3.08 1.68 -17.34
C GLY A 168 -1.67 2.27 -17.25
N ARG A 169 -1.49 3.35 -16.47
CA ARG A 169 -0.18 3.91 -16.19
C ARG A 169 0.58 2.97 -15.26
N LEU A 170 1.87 2.74 -15.54
CA LEU A 170 2.72 1.99 -14.62
C LEU A 170 2.72 2.66 -13.23
N PRO A 171 2.48 1.90 -12.14
CA PRO A 171 2.67 2.40 -10.77
C PRO A 171 4.08 2.99 -10.60
N GLU A 172 4.24 3.91 -9.63
CA GLU A 172 5.55 4.50 -9.38
C GLU A 172 6.54 3.45 -8.86
N ALA A 173 7.83 3.65 -9.16
CA ALA A 173 8.87 2.66 -8.86
C ALA A 173 8.91 2.32 -7.36
N GLU A 174 8.69 3.31 -6.49
CA GLU A 174 8.63 3.15 -5.04
C GLU A 174 7.50 2.21 -4.60
N GLU A 175 6.36 2.23 -5.31
CA GLU A 175 5.24 1.34 -5.03
C GLU A 175 5.54 -0.09 -5.46
N ILE A 176 6.11 -0.26 -6.66
CA ILE A 176 6.53 -1.58 -7.16
C ILE A 176 7.58 -2.21 -6.23
N THR A 177 8.60 -1.45 -5.81
CA THR A 177 9.66 -1.97 -4.93
C THR A 177 9.17 -2.23 -3.51
N THR A 178 8.25 -1.41 -2.98
CA THR A 178 7.61 -1.67 -1.68
C THR A 178 6.81 -2.97 -1.71
N LEU A 179 6.05 -3.24 -2.78
CA LEU A 179 5.27 -4.47 -2.90
C LEU A 179 6.15 -5.68 -3.23
N ALA A 180 7.24 -5.50 -3.97
CA ALA A 180 8.26 -6.54 -4.16
C ALA A 180 8.89 -6.96 -2.82
N GLN A 181 9.27 -6.00 -1.99
CA GLN A 181 9.79 -6.27 -0.64
C GLN A 181 8.75 -6.97 0.24
N LEU A 182 7.48 -6.56 0.19
CA LEU A 182 6.40 -7.24 0.89
C LEU A 182 6.34 -8.74 0.49
N LEU A 183 6.44 -9.06 -0.80
CA LEU A 183 6.38 -10.45 -1.27
C LEU A 183 7.62 -11.28 -0.90
N LEU A 184 8.78 -10.63 -0.72
CA LEU A 184 9.97 -11.26 -0.16
C LEU A 184 9.82 -11.54 1.34
N GLU A 185 9.18 -10.64 2.09
CA GLU A 185 8.87 -10.82 3.51
C GLU A 185 7.77 -11.86 3.72
N ARG A 186 6.75 -11.87 2.85
CA ARG A 186 5.54 -12.69 2.95
C ARG A 186 4.93 -12.97 1.57
N HIS A 187 5.10 -14.20 1.09
CA HIS A 187 4.69 -14.60 -0.26
C HIS A 187 3.16 -14.57 -0.51
N ASP A 188 2.35 -14.78 0.52
CA ASP A 188 0.88 -14.82 0.46
C ASP A 188 0.24 -13.47 0.81
N ALA A 189 0.99 -12.37 0.80
CA ALA A 189 0.51 -11.08 1.32
C ALA A 189 -0.52 -10.34 0.45
N LEU A 190 -0.65 -10.72 -0.83
CA LEU A 190 -1.49 -10.02 -1.82
C LEU A 190 -2.45 -10.97 -2.57
N PRO A 191 -3.30 -11.75 -1.89
CA PRO A 191 -4.34 -12.53 -2.55
C PRO A 191 -5.39 -11.57 -3.12
N TYR A 192 -5.95 -11.87 -4.30
CA TYR A 192 -7.00 -11.04 -4.90
C TYR A 192 -8.38 -11.39 -4.33
N ASP A 193 -8.55 -11.19 -3.02
CA ASP A 193 -9.64 -11.73 -2.21
C ASP A 193 -10.62 -10.69 -1.65
N LEU A 194 -10.47 -9.43 -2.08
CA LEU A 194 -11.36 -8.31 -1.76
C LEU A 194 -12.09 -7.76 -2.99
N ALA A 195 -12.12 -8.51 -4.09
CA ALA A 195 -12.88 -8.14 -5.28
C ALA A 195 -14.36 -7.89 -4.93
N GLY A 196 -14.88 -6.73 -5.34
CA GLY A 196 -16.25 -6.30 -5.05
C GLY A 196 -16.47 -5.64 -3.68
N CYS A 197 -15.41 -5.49 -2.86
CA CYS A 197 -15.47 -4.75 -1.60
C CYS A 197 -15.15 -3.27 -1.82
N LYS A 198 -16.03 -2.37 -1.39
CA LYS A 198 -15.80 -0.93 -1.32
C LYS A 198 -15.23 -0.54 0.05
N MET A 199 -14.07 0.10 0.06
CA MET A 199 -13.36 0.45 1.29
C MET A 199 -13.03 1.95 1.35
N VAL A 200 -13.43 2.60 2.43
CA VAL A 200 -13.00 3.96 2.75
C VAL A 200 -11.87 3.89 3.78
N VAL A 201 -10.73 4.50 3.47
CA VAL A 201 -9.58 4.57 4.37
C VAL A 201 -9.28 6.03 4.67
N THR A 202 -9.07 6.37 5.94
CA THR A 202 -8.55 7.70 6.33
C THR A 202 -7.07 7.60 6.67
N ALA A 203 -6.27 8.61 6.29
CA ALA A 203 -4.85 8.64 6.60
C ALA A 203 -4.30 10.05 6.79
N GLY A 204 -3.14 10.17 7.44
CA GLY A 204 -2.47 11.45 7.68
C GLY A 204 -2.93 12.12 8.98
N GLY A 205 -2.47 13.35 9.19
CA GLY A 205 -2.88 14.20 10.32
C GLY A 205 -3.77 15.35 9.85
N THR A 206 -4.68 15.81 10.70
CA THR A 206 -5.43 17.05 10.42
C THR A 206 -4.65 18.29 10.86
N ARG A 207 -4.96 19.42 10.22
CA ARG A 207 -4.40 20.74 10.48
C ARG A 207 -5.54 21.70 10.78
N GLU A 208 -5.68 22.05 12.05
CA GLU A 208 -6.72 22.95 12.55
C GLU A 208 -6.24 24.41 12.47
N PRO A 209 -6.81 25.24 11.58
CA PRO A 209 -6.27 26.57 11.30
C PRO A 209 -6.45 27.50 12.50
N VAL A 210 -5.37 28.19 12.87
CA VAL A 210 -5.40 29.29 13.86
C VAL A 210 -5.58 30.62 13.13
N ASP A 211 -4.84 30.79 12.03
CA ASP A 211 -4.90 31.90 11.09
C ASP A 211 -4.53 31.38 9.68
N PRO A 212 -4.50 32.20 8.62
CA PRO A 212 -4.19 31.71 7.26
C PRO A 212 -2.77 31.15 7.08
N VAL A 213 -1.89 31.28 8.08
CA VAL A 213 -0.48 30.87 8.02
C VAL A 213 -0.15 29.77 9.02
N ARG A 214 -0.87 29.72 10.16
CA ARG A 214 -0.57 28.85 11.29
C ARG A 214 -1.73 27.90 11.58
N PHE A 215 -1.39 26.70 12.01
CA PHE A 215 -2.35 25.67 12.39
C PHE A 215 -1.85 24.86 13.59
N ILE A 216 -2.76 24.16 14.25
CA ILE A 216 -2.48 23.10 15.21
C ILE A 216 -2.56 21.78 14.46
N GLY A 217 -1.60 20.88 14.66
CA GLY A 217 -1.59 19.59 13.99
C GLY A 217 -0.79 18.56 14.76
N ASN A 218 -0.74 17.35 14.23
CA ASN A 218 0.00 16.24 14.82
C ASN A 218 1.12 15.74 13.88
N ARG A 219 1.95 14.83 14.40
CA ARG A 219 3.15 14.30 13.71
C ARG A 219 2.85 13.06 12.85
N SER A 220 1.59 12.83 12.47
CA SER A 220 1.25 11.69 11.63
C SER A 220 1.94 11.79 10.27
N SER A 221 2.64 10.73 9.90
CA SER A 221 3.24 10.64 8.56
C SER A 221 2.25 10.20 7.49
N GLY A 222 1.08 9.66 7.88
CA GLY A 222 0.10 9.05 6.99
C GLY A 222 0.46 7.65 6.48
N LYS A 223 1.70 7.18 6.69
CA LYS A 223 2.22 5.94 6.09
C LYS A 223 1.39 4.69 6.38
N GLN A 224 0.78 4.58 7.56
CA GLN A 224 0.01 3.38 7.94
C GLN A 224 -1.29 3.27 7.14
N GLY A 225 -2.10 4.35 7.10
CA GLY A 225 -3.33 4.36 6.32
C GLY A 225 -3.07 4.23 4.81
N TYR A 226 -2.02 4.88 4.28
CA TYR A 226 -1.60 4.68 2.89
C TYR A 226 -1.20 3.24 2.58
N ALA A 227 -0.51 2.55 3.51
CA ALA A 227 -0.15 1.16 3.33
C ALA A 227 -1.39 0.25 3.32
N VAL A 228 -2.38 0.48 4.21
CA VAL A 228 -3.64 -0.26 4.21
C VAL A 228 -4.41 -0.02 2.91
N ALA A 229 -4.56 1.24 2.47
CA ALA A 229 -5.24 1.57 1.22
C ALA A 229 -4.58 0.90 0.01
N ARG A 230 -3.25 0.97 -0.08
CA ARG A 230 -2.48 0.31 -1.13
C ARG A 230 -2.70 -1.20 -1.13
N VAL A 231 -2.53 -1.86 0.01
CA VAL A 231 -2.67 -3.31 0.09
C VAL A 231 -4.09 -3.75 -0.24
N ALA A 232 -5.12 -3.03 0.25
CA ALA A 232 -6.51 -3.33 -0.06
C ALA A 232 -6.80 -3.21 -1.57
N ALA A 233 -6.35 -2.13 -2.21
CA ALA A 233 -6.53 -1.93 -3.65
C ALA A 233 -5.85 -3.04 -4.47
N GLN A 234 -4.62 -3.41 -4.11
CA GLN A 234 -3.88 -4.46 -4.80
C GLN A 234 -4.40 -5.88 -4.51
N ARG A 235 -5.29 -6.04 -3.52
CA ARG A 235 -6.09 -7.25 -3.24
C ARG A 235 -7.49 -7.22 -3.86
N GLY A 236 -7.81 -6.19 -4.63
CA GLY A 236 -9.04 -6.08 -5.42
C GLY A 236 -10.16 -5.22 -4.83
N ALA A 237 -9.94 -4.56 -3.70
CA ALA A 237 -10.94 -3.63 -3.16
C ALA A 237 -11.03 -2.35 -4.01
N GLU A 238 -12.22 -1.79 -4.12
CA GLU A 238 -12.45 -0.43 -4.60
C GLU A 238 -12.19 0.54 -3.44
N VAL A 239 -11.05 1.25 -3.47
CA VAL A 239 -10.60 2.04 -2.32
C VAL A 239 -10.75 3.54 -2.57
N THR A 240 -11.44 4.22 -1.66
CA THR A 240 -11.36 5.68 -1.50
C THR A 240 -10.49 6.03 -0.28
N LEU A 241 -9.41 6.76 -0.49
CA LEU A 241 -8.50 7.25 0.54
C LEU A 241 -8.75 8.73 0.85
N ILE A 242 -9.26 9.00 2.04
CA ILE A 242 -9.40 10.36 2.57
C ILE A 242 -8.09 10.74 3.27
N ALA A 243 -7.28 11.55 2.59
CA ALA A 243 -5.94 11.90 3.01
C ALA A 243 -5.87 13.31 3.62
N GLY A 244 -5.51 13.36 4.90
CA GLY A 244 -5.05 14.58 5.58
C GLY A 244 -3.63 14.97 5.17
N HIS A 245 -2.93 15.70 6.05
CA HIS A 245 -1.53 16.01 5.86
C HIS A 245 -0.63 14.77 6.03
N THR A 246 0.29 14.56 5.09
CA THR A 246 1.23 13.43 5.08
C THR A 246 2.67 13.90 4.96
N ALA A 247 3.62 12.97 5.11
CA ALA A 247 5.05 13.23 4.91
C ALA A 247 5.46 13.31 3.42
N GLY A 248 4.59 13.81 2.55
CA GLY A 248 4.82 13.86 1.09
C GLY A 248 4.64 12.51 0.41
N LEU A 249 3.63 11.74 0.82
CA LEU A 249 3.34 10.43 0.23
C LEU A 249 2.68 10.59 -1.15
N ILE A 250 3.10 9.74 -2.09
CA ILE A 250 2.50 9.63 -3.42
C ILE A 250 1.20 8.84 -3.31
N ASP A 251 0.20 9.25 -4.08
CA ASP A 251 -1.10 8.57 -4.18
C ASP A 251 -0.92 7.12 -4.67
N PRO A 252 -1.47 6.12 -3.97
CA PRO A 252 -1.32 4.72 -4.37
C PRO A 252 -2.03 4.41 -5.69
N ALA A 253 -1.46 3.51 -6.49
CA ALA A 253 -2.12 3.01 -7.69
C ALA A 253 -3.44 2.29 -7.37
N GLY A 254 -4.45 2.52 -8.20
CA GLY A 254 -5.79 1.92 -8.03
C GLY A 254 -6.65 2.51 -6.91
N VAL A 255 -6.30 3.69 -6.37
CA VAL A 255 -7.02 4.33 -5.26
C VAL A 255 -7.58 5.70 -5.68
N GLU A 256 -8.84 5.99 -5.33
CA GLU A 256 -9.40 7.34 -5.41
C GLU A 256 -8.95 8.14 -4.18
N VAL A 257 -8.22 9.25 -4.36
CA VAL A 257 -7.71 10.05 -3.24
C VAL A 257 -8.49 11.36 -3.09
N VAL A 258 -9.03 11.58 -1.89
CA VAL A 258 -9.72 12.80 -1.49
C VAL A 258 -8.89 13.54 -0.46
N HIS A 259 -8.32 14.69 -0.83
CA HIS A 259 -7.51 15.48 0.08
C HIS A 259 -8.36 16.39 0.98
N VAL A 260 -8.09 16.34 2.27
CA VAL A 260 -8.72 17.17 3.31
C VAL A 260 -7.65 17.83 4.19
N SER A 261 -7.99 18.94 4.83
CA SER A 261 -7.07 19.64 5.73
C SER A 261 -7.47 19.53 7.20
N SER A 262 -8.73 19.77 7.55
CA SER A 262 -9.20 19.79 8.95
C SER A 262 -9.97 18.53 9.35
N ALA A 263 -10.15 18.33 10.65
CA ALA A 263 -11.01 17.27 11.20
C ALA A 263 -12.46 17.37 10.70
N GLU A 264 -12.99 18.58 10.57
CA GLU A 264 -14.33 18.83 10.03
C GLU A 264 -14.44 18.37 8.56
N GLN A 265 -13.47 18.77 7.71
CA GLN A 265 -13.43 18.33 6.31
C GLN A 265 -13.29 16.81 6.19
N LEU A 266 -12.48 16.19 7.06
CA LEU A 266 -12.35 14.75 7.15
C LEU A 266 -13.69 14.10 7.52
N GLY A 267 -14.39 14.61 8.54
CA GLY A 267 -15.70 14.10 8.96
C GLY A 267 -16.76 14.19 7.85
N ASN A 268 -16.78 15.30 7.11
CA ASN A 268 -17.68 15.48 5.97
C ASN A 268 -17.37 14.50 4.83
N ALA A 269 -16.08 14.31 4.51
CA ALA A 269 -15.65 13.34 3.50
C ALA A 269 -15.98 11.90 3.93
N VAL A 270 -15.74 11.54 5.19
CA VAL A 270 -16.10 10.21 5.71
C VAL A 270 -17.60 9.98 5.61
N SER A 271 -18.41 10.94 6.05
CA SER A 271 -19.87 10.82 6.00
C SER A 271 -20.39 10.65 4.56
N LYS A 272 -19.81 11.38 3.60
CA LYS A 272 -20.16 11.27 2.18
C LYS A 272 -19.82 9.89 1.61
N HIS A 273 -18.60 9.41 1.83
CA HIS A 273 -18.09 8.20 1.16
C HIS A 273 -18.44 6.90 1.90
N ALA A 274 -18.70 6.95 3.22
CA ALA A 274 -19.08 5.78 4.00
C ALA A 274 -20.48 5.23 3.66
N ALA A 275 -21.36 6.05 3.07
CA ALA A 275 -22.72 5.65 2.70
C ALA A 275 -22.76 4.47 1.72
N GLU A 276 -21.75 4.33 0.86
CA GLU A 276 -21.64 3.25 -0.12
C GLU A 276 -20.56 2.21 0.24
N ALA A 277 -19.88 2.35 1.37
CA ALA A 277 -18.74 1.53 1.73
C ALA A 277 -19.15 0.26 2.49
N ASP A 278 -18.45 -0.85 2.23
CA ASP A 278 -18.52 -2.08 3.03
C ASP A 278 -17.61 -1.99 4.27
N VAL A 279 -16.50 -1.26 4.15
CA VAL A 279 -15.47 -1.14 5.19
C VAL A 279 -15.04 0.32 5.37
N LEU A 280 -14.92 0.76 6.63
CA LEU A 280 -14.33 2.04 7.02
C LEU A 280 -13.09 1.82 7.89
N VAL A 281 -11.93 2.30 7.45
CA VAL A 281 -10.67 2.25 8.18
C VAL A 281 -10.27 3.63 8.69
N MET A 282 -10.38 3.84 10.00
CA MET A 282 -10.08 5.11 10.67
C MET A 282 -8.61 5.18 11.14
N ALA A 283 -7.66 5.27 10.19
CA ALA A 283 -6.23 5.32 10.46
C ALA A 283 -5.64 6.75 10.48
N ALA A 284 -6.44 7.79 10.20
CA ALA A 284 -6.01 9.18 10.34
C ALA A 284 -5.82 9.57 11.81
N ALA A 285 -4.81 10.39 12.08
CA ALA A 285 -4.66 11.08 13.35
C ALA A 285 -5.52 12.36 13.30
N VAL A 286 -6.76 12.26 13.75
CA VAL A 286 -7.69 13.38 13.83
C VAL A 286 -7.38 14.20 15.08
N ALA A 287 -7.32 15.54 14.95
CA ALA A 287 -7.10 16.41 16.10
C ALA A 287 -8.32 16.43 17.04
N ASP A 288 -8.11 16.15 18.32
CA ASP A 288 -9.19 16.16 19.34
C ASP A 288 -9.78 17.55 19.59
N PHE A 289 -9.00 18.61 19.30
CA PHE A 289 -9.37 20.00 19.55
C PHE A 289 -9.06 20.88 18.35
N ARG A 290 -9.86 21.93 18.17
CA ARG A 290 -9.68 23.00 17.18
C ARG A 290 -9.74 24.38 17.84
N PRO A 291 -9.15 25.43 17.25
CA PRO A 291 -9.35 26.80 17.72
C PRO A 291 -10.84 27.19 17.73
N ALA A 292 -11.29 27.81 18.82
CA ALA A 292 -12.66 28.29 18.97
C ALA A 292 -13.02 29.38 17.93
N ARG A 293 -12.00 30.15 17.52
CA ARG A 293 -12.10 31.20 16.50
C ARG A 293 -10.88 31.15 15.60
N VAL A 294 -11.11 31.12 14.29
CA VAL A 294 -10.06 31.23 13.28
C VAL A 294 -9.88 32.69 12.91
N ALA A 295 -8.68 33.24 13.06
CA ALA A 295 -8.41 34.62 12.67
C ALA A 295 -8.40 34.76 11.14
N ALA A 296 -9.06 35.79 10.60
CA ALA A 296 -9.10 36.03 9.15
C ALA A 296 -7.76 36.54 8.57
N ALA A 297 -6.88 37.06 9.44
CA ALA A 297 -5.58 37.57 9.07
C ALA A 297 -4.50 36.98 9.97
N LYS A 298 -3.26 36.92 9.45
CA LYS A 298 -2.08 36.46 10.21
C LYS A 298 -1.99 37.23 11.52
N ILE A 299 -1.98 36.50 12.64
CA ILE A 299 -1.85 37.10 13.97
C ILE A 299 -0.47 37.77 14.03
N LYS A 300 -0.47 39.11 14.21
CA LYS A 300 0.74 39.94 14.26
C LYS A 300 1.52 39.64 15.54
N LYS A 301 2.84 39.85 15.47
CA LYS A 301 3.72 39.72 16.64
C LYS A 301 3.42 40.88 17.59
N GLY A 302 2.72 40.60 18.69
CA GLY A 302 2.44 41.54 19.77
C GLY A 302 3.51 41.49 20.87
N VAL A 303 3.36 42.36 21.87
CA VAL A 303 4.21 42.37 23.09
C VAL A 303 3.91 41.15 23.97
N GLU A 304 2.64 40.72 24.01
CA GLU A 304 2.19 39.51 24.72
C GLU A 304 1.91 38.35 23.75
N ALA A 305 2.06 37.12 24.26
CA ALA A 305 1.71 35.92 23.51
C ALA A 305 0.19 35.82 23.36
N PRO A 306 -0.34 35.60 22.14
CA PRO A 306 -1.77 35.43 21.95
C PRO A 306 -2.26 34.15 22.62
N THR A 307 -3.38 34.22 23.33
CA THR A 307 -4.07 33.04 23.86
C THR A 307 -4.95 32.44 22.75
N ILE A 308 -4.83 31.13 22.53
CA ILE A 308 -5.68 30.38 21.61
C ILE A 308 -6.63 29.50 22.42
N GLU A 309 -7.91 29.88 22.45
CA GLU A 309 -8.96 29.08 23.07
C GLU A 309 -9.28 27.87 22.17
N LEU A 310 -9.40 26.69 22.75
CA LEU A 310 -9.65 25.43 22.04
C LEU A 310 -11.02 24.88 22.39
N VAL A 311 -11.73 24.36 21.39
CA VAL A 311 -12.97 23.59 21.53
C VAL A 311 -12.75 22.17 21.00
N ARG A 312 -13.53 21.21 21.49
CA ARG A 312 -13.44 19.82 21.07
C ARG A 312 -13.94 19.66 19.61
N ASN A 313 -13.26 18.84 18.82
CA ASN A 313 -13.74 18.39 17.51
C ASN A 313 -14.73 17.23 17.66
N ASP A 314 -15.58 17.04 16.65
CA ASP A 314 -16.44 15.87 16.61
C ASP A 314 -15.62 14.59 16.44
N ASP A 315 -15.97 13.55 17.19
CA ASP A 315 -15.37 12.22 17.03
C ASP A 315 -15.98 11.55 15.79
N VAL A 316 -15.25 11.62 14.67
CA VAL A 316 -15.68 11.08 13.37
C VAL A 316 -15.93 9.56 13.43
N LEU A 317 -15.10 8.83 14.17
CA LEU A 317 -15.25 7.38 14.31
C LEU A 317 -16.52 7.04 15.09
N ALA A 318 -16.72 7.68 16.24
CA ALA A 318 -17.94 7.49 17.02
C ALA A 318 -19.18 7.97 16.25
N GLY A 319 -19.05 9.01 15.43
CA GLY A 319 -20.08 9.46 14.50
C GLY A 319 -20.51 8.37 13.52
N ALA A 320 -19.56 7.74 12.83
CA ALA A 320 -19.83 6.64 11.90
C ALA A 320 -20.48 5.43 12.59
N VAL A 321 -20.01 5.07 13.79
CA VAL A 321 -20.60 3.98 14.59
C VAL A 321 -22.06 4.27 14.95
N ARG A 322 -22.36 5.51 15.39
CA ARG A 322 -23.75 5.92 15.69
C ARG A 322 -24.62 5.93 14.44
N ALA A 323 -24.14 6.47 13.33
CA ALA A 323 -24.85 6.50 12.06
C ALA A 323 -25.18 5.07 11.57
N ARG A 324 -24.22 4.13 11.68
CA ARG A 324 -24.47 2.70 11.41
C ARG A 324 -25.55 2.13 12.32
N ALA A 325 -25.47 2.38 13.63
CA ALA A 325 -26.45 1.88 14.60
C ALA A 325 -27.87 2.42 14.37
N HIS A 326 -28.00 3.62 13.79
CA HIS A 326 -29.29 4.22 13.39
C HIS A 326 -29.78 3.77 12.00
N GLY A 327 -29.04 2.91 11.30
CA GLY A 327 -29.41 2.42 9.97
C GLY A 327 -29.09 3.38 8.83
N GLU A 328 -28.30 4.44 9.07
CA GLU A 328 -27.91 5.42 8.04
C GLU A 328 -26.79 4.89 7.13
N LEU A 329 -26.05 3.86 7.58
CA LEU A 329 -24.96 3.20 6.85
C LEU A 329 -25.24 1.69 6.71
N PRO A 330 -26.28 1.28 5.95
CA PRO A 330 -26.76 -0.11 5.93
C PRO A 330 -25.78 -1.10 5.29
N ASN A 331 -24.89 -0.63 4.41
CA ASN A 331 -23.90 -1.48 3.74
C ASN A 331 -22.61 -1.64 4.55
N LEU A 332 -22.39 -0.82 5.58
CA LEU A 332 -21.13 -0.76 6.30
C LEU A 332 -21.01 -1.93 7.28
N ARG A 333 -20.31 -2.98 6.84
CA ARG A 333 -20.14 -4.23 7.58
C ARG A 333 -19.03 -4.13 8.62
N ALA A 334 -17.92 -3.45 8.29
CA ALA A 334 -16.77 -3.36 9.20
C ALA A 334 -16.27 -1.92 9.41
N ILE A 335 -16.04 -1.57 10.67
CA ILE A 335 -15.41 -0.33 11.13
C ILE A 335 -14.12 -0.70 11.87
N VAL A 336 -12.98 -0.28 11.31
CA VAL A 336 -11.64 -0.54 11.84
C VAL A 336 -11.10 0.73 12.49
N GLY A 337 -10.92 0.68 13.80
CA GLY A 337 -10.31 1.75 14.58
C GLY A 337 -8.79 1.61 14.69
N PHE A 338 -8.11 2.72 14.93
CA PHE A 338 -6.73 2.73 15.39
C PHE A 338 -6.65 3.29 16.82
N ALA A 339 -5.72 2.76 17.59
CA ALA A 339 -5.39 3.25 18.92
C ALA A 339 -3.87 3.25 19.12
N ALA A 340 -3.40 4.24 19.88
CA ALA A 340 -2.10 4.21 20.50
C ALA A 340 -2.34 3.98 22.00
N GLU A 341 -1.65 2.99 22.59
CA GLU A 341 -1.83 2.63 23.99
C GLU A 341 -0.49 2.45 24.70
N THR A 342 -0.46 2.89 25.95
CA THR A 342 0.59 2.60 26.94
C THR A 342 0.02 1.64 27.97
N GLY A 343 0.80 0.69 28.50
CA GLY A 343 0.42 0.03 29.75
C GLY A 343 0.48 1.02 30.92
N ASP A 344 -0.25 0.74 32.00
CA ASP A 344 -0.20 1.55 33.23
C ASP A 344 -0.34 0.67 34.49
N ALA A 345 -0.48 1.31 35.66
CA ALA A 345 -0.65 0.63 36.93
C ALA A 345 -1.96 -0.18 37.05
N ASN A 346 -2.94 0.10 36.18
CA ASN A 346 -4.29 -0.48 36.22
C ASN A 346 -4.48 -1.59 35.18
N GLY A 347 -3.56 -1.76 34.24
CA GLY A 347 -3.64 -2.80 33.22
C GLY A 347 -2.54 -2.74 32.17
N ASP A 348 -2.37 -3.86 31.47
CA ASP A 348 -1.50 -3.93 30.30
C ASP A 348 -2.15 -3.31 29.05
N VAL A 349 -1.40 -3.25 27.96
CA VAL A 349 -1.86 -2.70 26.68
C VAL A 349 -3.15 -3.39 26.18
N LEU A 350 -3.26 -4.71 26.34
CA LEU A 350 -4.43 -5.47 25.89
C LEU A 350 -5.67 -5.22 26.75
N PHE A 351 -5.51 -5.08 28.06
CA PHE A 351 -6.59 -4.72 28.97
C PHE A 351 -7.24 -3.39 28.55
N HIS A 352 -6.44 -2.36 28.31
CA HIS A 352 -6.92 -1.04 27.87
C HIS A 352 -7.47 -1.07 26.45
N ALA A 353 -6.82 -1.80 25.55
CA ALA A 353 -7.28 -1.99 24.17
C ALA A 353 -8.68 -2.62 24.10
N ARG A 354 -8.95 -3.67 24.89
CA ARG A 354 -10.28 -4.32 24.96
C ARG A 354 -11.36 -3.35 25.42
N ALA A 355 -11.07 -2.53 26.44
CA ALA A 355 -12.00 -1.51 26.91
C ALA A 355 -12.24 -0.45 25.83
N LYS A 356 -11.20 0.00 25.14
CA LYS A 356 -11.28 0.99 24.06
C LYS A 356 -12.04 0.45 22.85
N LEU A 357 -11.85 -0.82 22.46
CA LEU A 357 -12.62 -1.47 21.40
C LEU A 357 -14.12 -1.44 21.71
N ARG A 358 -14.51 -1.89 22.91
CA ARG A 358 -15.92 -1.87 23.35
C ARG A 358 -16.50 -0.46 23.40
N ASN A 359 -15.77 0.49 23.96
CA ASN A 359 -16.25 1.88 24.12
C ASN A 359 -16.38 2.61 22.77
N LYS A 360 -15.50 2.32 21.81
CA LYS A 360 -15.54 2.92 20.47
C LYS A 360 -16.60 2.29 19.58
N GLY A 361 -17.01 1.04 19.85
CA GLY A 361 -17.96 0.30 19.02
C GLY A 361 -17.41 -0.08 17.65
N CYS A 362 -16.09 -0.22 17.53
CA CYS A 362 -15.45 -0.75 16.32
C CYS A 362 -15.59 -2.27 16.26
N ASP A 363 -15.48 -2.82 15.05
CA ASP A 363 -15.47 -4.26 14.83
C ASP A 363 -14.05 -4.81 14.91
N LEU A 364 -13.07 -4.01 14.48
CA LEU A 364 -11.64 -4.28 14.61
C LEU A 364 -10.92 -3.07 15.22
N LEU A 365 -9.91 -3.32 16.05
CA LEU A 365 -9.05 -2.29 16.61
C LEU A 365 -7.58 -2.66 16.42
N VAL A 366 -6.85 -1.82 15.68
CA VAL A 366 -5.41 -1.90 15.53
C VAL A 366 -4.75 -1.04 16.60
N VAL A 367 -3.94 -1.66 17.44
CA VAL A 367 -3.31 -1.02 18.60
C VAL A 367 -1.81 -0.98 18.41
N ASN A 368 -1.25 0.23 18.44
CA ASN A 368 0.17 0.45 18.51
C ASN A 368 0.56 0.66 19.97
N ALA A 369 1.42 -0.20 20.52
CA ALA A 369 2.04 0.04 21.82
C ALA A 369 3.00 1.23 21.70
N VAL A 370 2.72 2.35 22.38
CA VAL A 370 3.55 3.56 22.40
C VAL A 370 4.05 3.82 23.82
N GLY A 371 5.26 4.36 24.02
CA GLY A 371 5.83 4.66 25.34
C GLY A 371 7.31 5.08 25.32
N GLU A 372 7.87 5.49 26.47
CA GLU A 372 9.30 5.83 26.61
C GLU A 372 10.17 4.63 26.21
N GLY A 373 11.00 4.85 25.19
CA GLY A 373 11.80 3.78 24.59
C GLY A 373 10.96 2.62 24.08
N ARG A 374 9.73 2.85 23.60
CA ARG A 374 8.88 1.95 22.78
C ARG A 374 7.97 2.79 21.90
N ALA A 375 8.61 3.55 21.00
CA ALA A 375 8.02 4.26 19.85
C ALA A 375 9.06 5.19 19.18
N PHE A 376 10.22 5.38 19.80
CA PHE A 376 11.44 5.91 19.22
C PHE A 376 12.60 5.11 19.85
N GLU A 377 13.33 4.33 19.03
CA GLU A 377 14.60 3.65 19.36
C GLU A 377 14.58 2.49 20.41
N VAL A 378 14.00 1.32 20.08
CA VAL A 378 14.29 0.02 20.76
C VAL A 378 13.94 -1.20 19.90
N ASP A 379 14.56 -2.34 20.23
CA ASP A 379 14.68 -3.56 19.42
C ASP A 379 13.53 -4.59 19.47
N SER A 380 12.47 -4.42 20.29
CA SER A 380 11.21 -5.20 20.10
C SER A 380 9.99 -4.52 20.75
N ASN A 381 9.02 -4.12 19.92
CA ASN A 381 7.61 -4.30 20.27
C ASN A 381 6.67 -4.18 19.06
N ASP A 382 5.68 -5.06 19.13
CA ASP A 382 4.72 -5.52 18.14
C ASP A 382 3.34 -4.91 18.41
N GLY A 383 2.58 -4.56 17.38
CA GLY A 383 1.22 -4.06 17.54
C GLY A 383 0.27 -5.19 17.96
N TRP A 384 -1.00 -4.85 18.21
CA TRP A 384 -2.05 -5.83 18.40
C TRP A 384 -3.22 -5.56 17.48
N LEU A 385 -3.90 -6.62 17.05
CA LEU A 385 -5.17 -6.52 16.37
C LEU A 385 -6.21 -7.28 17.20
N LEU A 386 -7.25 -6.55 17.59
CA LEU A 386 -8.37 -7.07 18.37
C LEU A 386 -9.63 -7.01 17.52
N ALA A 387 -10.49 -8.02 17.67
CA ALA A 387 -11.79 -8.08 17.01
C ALA A 387 -12.93 -8.15 18.03
N ALA A 388 -14.12 -7.68 17.63
CA ALA A 388 -15.30 -7.64 18.48
C ALA A 388 -15.81 -9.03 18.90
N ASP A 389 -15.45 -10.08 18.17
CA ASP A 389 -15.74 -11.49 18.52
C ASP A 389 -14.82 -12.04 19.63
N GLY A 390 -13.86 -11.23 20.11
CA GLY A 390 -12.87 -11.61 21.12
C GLY A 390 -11.56 -12.17 20.55
N THR A 391 -11.42 -12.27 19.23
CA THR A 391 -10.16 -12.66 18.59
C THR A 391 -9.08 -11.61 18.84
N GLU A 392 -7.89 -12.08 19.21
CA GLU A 392 -6.72 -11.24 19.45
C GLU A 392 -5.50 -11.82 18.76
N SER A 393 -4.73 -10.96 18.09
CA SER A 393 -3.52 -11.36 17.40
C SER A 393 -2.40 -10.35 17.60
N ALA A 394 -1.19 -10.87 17.85
CA ALA A 394 0.01 -10.06 17.90
C ALA A 394 0.46 -9.72 16.47
N LEU A 395 0.69 -8.44 16.20
CA LEU A 395 1.26 -7.94 14.96
C LEU A 395 2.78 -7.81 15.11
N GLN A 396 3.49 -8.92 14.84
CA GLN A 396 4.95 -8.97 14.88
C GLN A 396 5.60 -7.81 14.09
N HIS A 397 6.78 -7.40 14.54
CA HIS A 397 7.57 -6.34 13.94
C HIS A 397 7.81 -6.59 12.46
N GLY A 398 7.77 -5.52 11.69
CA GLY A 398 8.00 -5.57 10.27
C GLY A 398 7.71 -4.24 9.60
N SER A 399 7.77 -4.24 8.27
CA SER A 399 7.42 -3.07 7.48
C SER A 399 5.97 -2.65 7.72
N LYS A 400 5.67 -1.35 7.54
CA LYS A 400 4.27 -0.87 7.61
C LYS A 400 3.36 -1.56 6.59
N THR A 401 3.92 -1.95 5.45
CA THR A 401 3.23 -2.69 4.39
C THR A 401 2.95 -4.13 4.83
N LEU A 402 3.87 -4.81 5.51
CA LEU A 402 3.61 -6.12 6.10
C LEU A 402 2.52 -6.06 7.17
N MET A 403 2.57 -5.06 8.05
CA MET A 403 1.52 -4.81 9.04
C MET A 403 0.17 -4.56 8.35
N ALA A 404 0.15 -3.75 7.29
CA ALA A 404 -1.05 -3.51 6.50
C ALA A 404 -1.62 -4.81 5.90
N SER A 405 -0.79 -5.73 5.40
CA SER A 405 -1.26 -7.03 4.91
C SER A 405 -2.02 -7.83 5.98
N ARG A 406 -1.54 -7.83 7.22
CA ARG A 406 -2.18 -8.51 8.35
C ARG A 406 -3.48 -7.83 8.79
N ILE A 407 -3.52 -6.50 8.75
CA ILE A 407 -4.75 -5.74 9.01
C ILE A 407 -5.79 -6.07 7.95
N VAL A 408 -5.40 -6.10 6.68
CA VAL A 408 -6.30 -6.42 5.57
C VAL A 408 -6.75 -7.88 5.60
N ASP A 409 -5.93 -8.81 6.08
CA ASP A 409 -6.36 -10.20 6.36
C ASP A 409 -7.46 -10.26 7.40
N ALA A 410 -7.31 -9.53 8.51
CA ALA A 410 -8.34 -9.50 9.55
C ALA A 410 -9.65 -8.89 9.05
N ILE A 411 -9.58 -7.85 8.22
CA ILE A 411 -10.75 -7.27 7.55
C ILE A 411 -11.42 -8.33 6.65
N ALA A 412 -10.65 -9.00 5.79
CA ALA A 412 -11.18 -10.03 4.90
C ALA A 412 -11.80 -11.20 5.67
N ALA A 413 -11.18 -11.64 6.77
CA ALA A 413 -11.69 -12.69 7.63
C ALA A 413 -13.01 -12.29 8.31
N PHE A 414 -13.07 -11.06 8.84
CA PHE A 414 -14.28 -10.51 9.46
C PHE A 414 -15.45 -10.47 8.46
N LEU A 415 -15.22 -9.96 7.25
CA LEU A 415 -16.25 -9.91 6.19
C LEU A 415 -16.75 -11.30 5.74
N ARG A 416 -15.93 -12.35 5.87
CA ARG A 416 -16.37 -13.74 5.58
C ARG A 416 -17.16 -14.33 6.75
N GLY A 417 -16.81 -14.00 7.99
CA GLY A 417 -17.48 -14.46 9.21
C GLY A 417 -18.90 -13.90 9.36
N ASP A 418 -19.14 -12.67 8.91
CA ASP A 418 -20.45 -12.01 8.90
C ASP A 418 -21.43 -12.54 7.83
N GLY A 419 -21.05 -13.58 7.07
CA GLY A 419 -21.87 -14.21 6.03
C GLY A 419 -22.65 -15.45 6.49
N GLY A 420 -22.90 -15.59 7.79
CA GLY A 420 -23.63 -16.72 8.41
C GLY A 420 -25.13 -16.67 8.21
#